data_AF-A0A8T5XI66-F1
#
_entry.id   AF-A0A8T5XI66-F1
#
_cell.length_a   1.000
_cell.length_b   1.000
_cell.length_c   1.000
_cell.angle_alpha   90.00
_cell.angle_beta   90.00
_cell.angle_gamma   90.00
#
_symmetry.space_group_name_H-M   'P 1'
#
loop_
_entity.id
_entity.type
_entity.pdbx_description
1 polymer ?
#
loop_
_entity_poly.entity_id
_entity_poly.type
_entity_poly.pdbx_seq_one_letter_code
_entity_poly.pdbx_strand_id
1 'polypeptide(L)'
;MRLKKQNLLYFVFIIIMGLLYFSLNETKEYNNELSSIKYQLGNDSYEENLKIKVIGVLKTSGFGGYHFEGKIFAEDFELKCSDFVENNMAMLTYSSDGYTKTFGQIFINEDLDKLTILYNGWSEKDGLMISSPAKDREDALKIANDLMEKFMKHHNIEKLK
;
A
#
# COMPACT_ATOMS: atom_id res chain seq x y z
N MET A 1 31.19 -43.66 -9.44
CA MET A 1 31.60 -42.24 -9.57
C MET A 1 31.56 -41.59 -8.19
N ARG A 2 32.70 -41.45 -7.48
CA ARG A 2 32.73 -40.83 -6.14
C ARG A 2 32.67 -39.31 -6.31
N LEU A 3 31.50 -38.71 -6.08
CA LEU A 3 31.35 -37.27 -5.96
C LEU A 3 32.33 -36.76 -4.90
N LYS A 4 33.27 -35.89 -5.30
CA LYS A 4 34.18 -35.24 -4.34
C LYS A 4 33.33 -34.40 -3.37
N LYS A 5 33.64 -34.43 -2.07
CA LYS A 5 32.91 -33.67 -1.04
C LYS A 5 32.70 -32.18 -1.40
N GLN A 6 33.63 -31.59 -2.15
CA GLN A 6 33.51 -30.22 -2.68
C GLN A 6 32.32 -30.04 -3.63
N ASN A 7 32.05 -30.99 -4.54
CA ASN A 7 30.92 -30.92 -5.48
C ASN A 7 29.57 -31.08 -4.76
N LEU A 8 29.54 -31.84 -3.67
CA LEU A 8 28.35 -31.97 -2.83
C LEU A 8 28.03 -30.64 -2.13
N LEU A 9 29.05 -29.95 -1.61
CA LEU A 9 28.88 -28.67 -0.92
C LEU A 9 28.35 -27.58 -1.86
N TYR A 10 28.86 -27.51 -3.09
CA TYR A 10 28.36 -26.59 -4.12
C TYR A 10 26.91 -26.88 -4.49
N PHE A 11 26.54 -28.15 -4.63
CA PHE A 11 25.17 -28.53 -4.96
C PHE A 11 24.18 -28.14 -3.84
N VAL A 12 24.56 -28.35 -2.58
CA VAL A 12 23.78 -27.91 -1.42
C VAL A 12 23.63 -26.39 -1.39
N PHE A 13 24.70 -25.64 -1.69
CA PHE A 13 24.65 -24.18 -1.75
C PHE A 13 23.68 -23.68 -2.83
N ILE A 14 23.67 -24.29 -4.03
CA ILE A 14 22.75 -23.95 -5.12
C ILE A 14 21.30 -24.25 -4.71
N ILE A 15 21.04 -25.37 -4.04
CA ILE A 15 19.69 -25.69 -3.54
C ILE A 15 19.25 -24.66 -2.49
N ILE A 16 20.12 -24.29 -1.55
CA ILE A 16 19.80 -23.28 -0.54
C ILE A 16 19.52 -21.92 -1.18
N MET A 17 20.32 -21.49 -2.16
CA MET A 17 20.08 -20.27 -2.91
C MET A 17 18.79 -20.32 -3.73
N GLY A 18 18.47 -21.47 -4.33
CA GLY A 18 17.21 -21.67 -5.06
C GLY A 18 15.98 -21.61 -4.15
N LEU A 19 16.05 -22.23 -2.96
CA LEU A 19 14.99 -22.17 -1.96
C LEU A 19 14.82 -20.76 -1.39
N LEU A 20 15.92 -20.05 -1.12
CA LEU A 20 15.88 -18.66 -0.68
C LEU A 20 15.28 -17.75 -1.75
N TYR A 21 15.62 -17.96 -3.03
CA TYR A 21 15.04 -17.19 -4.13
C TYR A 21 13.53 -17.42 -4.27
N PHE A 22 13.07 -18.67 -4.14
CA PHE A 22 11.65 -19.00 -4.25
C PHE A 22 10.83 -18.45 -3.07
N SER A 23 11.43 -18.35 -1.89
CA SER A 23 10.82 -17.76 -0.69
C SER A 23 10.57 -16.25 -0.80
N LEU A 24 11.16 -15.55 -1.78
CA LEU A 24 11.02 -14.09 -1.90
C LEU A 24 9.78 -13.64 -2.67
N ASN A 25 9.09 -14.55 -3.37
CA ASN A 25 7.90 -14.24 -4.15
C ASN A 25 6.66 -14.70 -3.38
N GLU A 26 6.12 -13.81 -2.54
CA GLU A 26 4.87 -14.02 -1.84
C GLU A 26 3.70 -13.48 -2.66
N THR A 27 2.57 -14.19 -2.58
CA THR A 27 1.30 -13.78 -3.16
C THR A 27 0.26 -13.82 -2.06
N LYS A 28 -0.42 -12.69 -1.83
CA LYS A 28 -1.45 -12.56 -0.79
C LYS A 28 -2.76 -12.15 -1.44
N GLU A 29 -3.80 -12.94 -1.19
CA GLU A 29 -5.16 -12.66 -1.67
C GLU A 29 -5.93 -11.82 -0.64
N TYR A 30 -6.69 -10.85 -1.15
CA TYR A 30 -7.52 -9.94 -0.35
C TYR A 30 -8.96 -10.02 -0.80
N ASN A 31 -9.86 -10.18 0.16
CA ASN A 31 -11.30 -9.99 0.01
C ASN A 31 -11.86 -9.51 1.34
N ASN A 32 -11.36 -8.38 1.81
CA ASN A 32 -11.62 -7.86 3.15
C ASN A 32 -12.28 -6.49 3.07
N GLU A 33 -13.10 -6.21 4.07
CA GLU A 33 -13.70 -4.90 4.31
C GLU A 33 -13.06 -4.33 5.57
N LEU A 34 -12.41 -3.18 5.44
CA LEU A 34 -11.65 -2.55 6.49
C LEU A 34 -12.43 -1.35 7.03
N SER A 35 -12.50 -1.23 8.36
CA SER A 35 -13.06 -0.04 9.01
C SER A 35 -12.03 1.09 8.94
N SER A 36 -12.43 2.22 8.38
CA SER A 36 -11.51 3.30 8.03
C SER A 36 -12.04 4.64 8.53
N ILE A 37 -11.11 5.57 8.75
CA ILE A 37 -11.43 6.94 9.13
C ILE A 37 -11.02 7.84 7.99
N LYS A 38 -11.98 8.61 7.49
CA LYS A 38 -11.76 9.73 6.60
C LYS A 38 -11.60 11.00 7.42
N TYR A 39 -10.64 11.83 7.05
CA TYR A 39 -10.33 13.06 7.77
C TYR A 39 -9.70 14.10 6.83
N GLN A 40 -9.70 15.36 7.25
CA GLN A 40 -9.15 16.47 6.48
C GLN A 40 -7.87 16.97 7.14
N LEU A 41 -6.83 17.18 6.33
CA LEU A 41 -5.58 17.80 6.79
C LEU A 41 -5.84 19.22 7.29
N GLY A 42 -5.25 19.61 8.41
CA GLY A 42 -5.40 20.98 8.98
C GLY A 42 -6.79 21.31 9.53
N ASN A 43 -7.73 20.37 9.53
CA ASN A 43 -9.03 20.50 10.16
C ASN A 43 -9.27 19.36 11.16
N ASP A 44 -8.97 19.64 12.43
CA ASP A 44 -9.07 18.67 13.53
C ASP A 44 -10.52 18.27 13.86
N SER A 45 -11.51 19.01 13.35
CA SER A 45 -12.92 18.76 13.64
C SER A 45 -13.60 17.85 12.63
N TYR A 46 -12.98 17.58 11.48
CA TYR A 46 -13.56 16.71 10.45
C TYR A 46 -13.01 15.29 10.56
N GLU A 47 -13.89 14.37 10.92
CA GLU A 47 -13.69 12.92 10.81
C GLU A 47 -15.00 12.25 10.37
N GLU A 48 -14.88 11.17 9.61
CA GLU A 48 -16.00 10.38 9.12
C GLU A 48 -15.62 8.90 9.10
N ASN A 49 -16.47 8.06 9.69
CA ASN A 49 -16.31 6.62 9.64
C ASN A 49 -16.80 6.10 8.29
N LEU A 50 -15.95 5.36 7.58
CA LEU A 50 -16.34 4.69 6.35
C LEU A 50 -15.71 3.30 6.27
N LYS A 51 -16.02 2.58 5.20
CA LYS A 51 -15.41 1.28 4.93
C LYS A 51 -14.73 1.26 3.59
N ILE A 52 -13.53 0.67 3.56
CA ILE A 52 -12.81 0.37 2.32
C ILE A 52 -12.89 -1.12 2.08
N LYS A 53 -13.31 -1.53 0.88
CA LYS A 53 -13.25 -2.93 0.47
C LYS A 53 -12.10 -3.15 -0.48
N VAL A 54 -11.26 -4.14 -0.18
CA VAL A 54 -10.13 -4.53 -1.02
C VAL A 54 -10.40 -5.93 -1.57
N ILE A 55 -10.43 -6.06 -2.90
CA ILE A 55 -10.56 -7.33 -3.58
C ILE A 55 -9.44 -7.46 -4.61
N GLY A 56 -8.52 -8.40 -4.41
CA GLY A 56 -7.40 -8.57 -5.34
C GLY A 56 -6.27 -9.42 -4.81
N VAL A 57 -5.14 -9.32 -5.49
CA VAL A 57 -3.92 -10.08 -5.19
C VAL A 57 -2.74 -9.13 -5.12
N LEU A 58 -2.03 -9.13 -3.99
CA LEU A 58 -0.75 -8.46 -3.83
C LEU A 58 0.37 -9.45 -4.12
N LYS A 59 1.25 -9.11 -5.07
CA LYS A 59 2.43 -9.89 -5.44
C LYS A 59 3.68 -9.11 -5.04
N THR A 60 4.58 -9.76 -4.32
CA THR A 60 5.91 -9.21 -4.05
C THR A 60 6.87 -9.62 -5.16
N SER A 61 7.66 -8.66 -5.65
CA SER A 61 8.78 -8.93 -6.54
C SER A 61 10.03 -9.17 -5.72
N GLY A 62 10.89 -10.10 -6.12
CA GLY A 62 12.16 -10.40 -5.44
C GLY A 62 13.15 -9.23 -5.32
N PHE A 63 12.87 -8.08 -5.95
CA PHE A 63 13.62 -6.82 -5.80
C PHE A 63 12.90 -5.76 -4.94
N GLY A 64 11.87 -6.13 -4.17
CA GLY A 64 11.23 -5.26 -3.17
C GLY A 64 10.11 -4.36 -3.69
N GLY A 65 9.59 -4.63 -4.89
CA GLY A 65 8.41 -3.95 -5.44
C GLY A 65 7.12 -4.71 -5.17
N TYR A 66 5.99 -4.00 -5.09
CA TYR A 66 4.66 -4.59 -4.91
C TYR A 66 3.80 -4.35 -6.14
N HIS A 67 3.06 -5.38 -6.55
CA HIS A 67 2.11 -5.30 -7.64
C HIS A 67 0.75 -5.78 -7.14
N PHE A 68 -0.27 -4.92 -7.25
CA PHE A 68 -1.63 -5.26 -6.86
C PHE A 68 -2.52 -5.40 -8.09
N GLU A 69 -3.06 -6.60 -8.29
CA GLU A 69 -4.10 -6.87 -9.29
C GLU A 69 -5.44 -6.98 -8.59
N GLY A 70 -6.29 -5.96 -8.73
CA GLY A 70 -7.58 -5.95 -8.07
C GLY A 70 -8.33 -4.63 -8.16
N LYS A 71 -9.31 -4.49 -7.27
CA LYS A 71 -10.17 -3.33 -7.11
C LYS A 71 -10.18 -2.90 -5.66
N ILE A 72 -10.12 -1.60 -5.43
CA ILE A 72 -10.31 -0.98 -4.12
C ILE A 72 -11.59 -0.17 -4.20
N PHE A 73 -12.54 -0.43 -3.32
CA PHE A 73 -13.78 0.33 -3.23
C PHE A 73 -13.67 1.28 -2.04
N ALA A 74 -13.76 2.57 -2.31
CA ALA A 74 -13.75 3.62 -1.30
C ALA A 74 -14.83 4.65 -1.66
N GLU A 75 -15.66 5.01 -0.69
CA GLU A 75 -16.88 5.80 -0.93
C GLU A 75 -17.74 5.15 -2.04
N ASP A 76 -18.12 5.91 -3.06
CA ASP A 76 -18.90 5.44 -4.21
C ASP A 76 -18.01 5.04 -5.41
N PHE A 77 -16.69 4.96 -5.22
CA PHE A 77 -15.74 4.74 -6.31
C PHE A 77 -15.18 3.31 -6.34
N GLU A 78 -15.19 2.72 -7.52
CA GLU A 78 -14.35 1.56 -7.85
C GLU A 78 -13.00 2.05 -8.37
N LEU A 79 -11.97 1.90 -7.55
CA LEU A 79 -10.62 2.39 -7.81
C LEU A 79 -9.72 1.28 -8.35
N LYS A 80 -8.95 1.64 -9.38
CA LYS A 80 -7.83 0.86 -9.91
C LYS A 80 -6.52 1.44 -9.39
N CYS A 81 -5.65 0.54 -8.95
CA CYS A 81 -4.33 0.86 -8.45
C CYS A 81 -3.29 0.70 -9.56
N SER A 82 -2.36 1.64 -9.68
CA SER A 82 -1.13 1.40 -10.46
C SER A 82 -0.19 0.48 -9.69
N ASP A 83 0.95 0.15 -10.30
CA ASP A 83 2.05 -0.49 -9.59
C ASP A 83 2.51 0.37 -8.43
N PHE A 84 2.88 -0.29 -7.32
CA PHE A 84 3.50 0.39 -6.20
C PHE A 84 4.96 0.66 -6.56
N VAL A 85 5.28 1.94 -6.63
CA VAL A 85 6.63 2.43 -6.90
C VAL A 85 7.33 2.77 -5.58
N GLU A 86 8.34 3.63 -5.63
CA GLU A 86 9.08 4.10 -4.47
C GLU A 86 8.16 4.50 -3.30
N ASN A 87 8.53 4.10 -2.08
CA ASN A 87 7.78 4.34 -0.83
C ASN A 87 6.42 3.64 -0.73
N ASN A 88 6.23 2.50 -1.41
CA ASN A 88 4.98 1.74 -1.40
C ASN A 88 3.77 2.63 -1.75
N MET A 89 3.98 3.55 -2.68
CA MET A 89 2.97 4.46 -3.17
C MET A 89 2.49 4.02 -4.54
N ALA A 90 1.18 4.10 -4.78
CA ALA A 90 0.60 3.95 -6.11
C ALA A 90 -0.44 5.05 -6.38
N MET A 91 -0.74 5.28 -7.66
CA MET A 91 -1.85 6.14 -8.06
C MET A 91 -3.15 5.35 -8.07
N LEU A 92 -4.21 5.98 -7.58
CA LEU A 92 -5.59 5.50 -7.67
C LEU A 92 -6.32 6.23 -8.79
N THR A 93 -7.02 5.47 -9.62
CA THR A 93 -7.80 6.00 -10.74
C THR A 93 -9.18 5.36 -10.80
N TYR A 94 -10.14 6.06 -11.40
CA TYR A 94 -11.50 5.55 -11.64
C TYR A 94 -11.97 5.92 -13.04
N SER A 95 -12.96 5.20 -13.55
CA SER A 95 -13.57 5.49 -14.84
C SER A 95 -14.85 6.31 -14.66
N SER A 96 -14.97 7.42 -15.38
CA SER A 96 -16.12 8.33 -15.40
C SER A 96 -16.32 8.84 -16.82
N ASP A 97 -17.52 8.67 -17.36
CA ASP A 97 -17.91 9.18 -18.69
C ASP A 97 -16.99 8.72 -19.83
N GLY A 98 -16.46 7.50 -19.74
CA GLY A 98 -15.53 6.94 -20.73
C GLY A 98 -14.08 7.41 -20.58
N TYR A 99 -13.78 8.24 -19.58
CA TYR A 99 -12.42 8.71 -19.29
C TYR A 99 -11.89 8.12 -17.98
N THR A 100 -10.57 7.92 -17.92
CA THR A 100 -9.88 7.60 -16.67
C THR A 100 -9.53 8.89 -15.95
N LYS A 101 -10.00 9.05 -14.71
CA LYS A 101 -9.71 10.19 -13.84
C LYS A 101 -8.83 9.73 -12.68
N THR A 102 -7.89 10.59 -12.27
CA THR A 102 -7.11 10.37 -11.05
C THR A 102 -7.99 10.61 -9.84
N PHE A 103 -8.04 9.66 -8.92
CA PHE A 103 -8.65 9.82 -7.61
C PHE A 103 -7.67 10.44 -6.63
N GLY A 104 -6.47 9.85 -6.53
CA GLY A 104 -5.47 10.25 -5.55
C GLY A 104 -4.29 9.29 -5.51
N GLN A 105 -3.63 9.22 -4.34
CA GLN A 105 -2.50 8.36 -4.07
C GLN A 105 -2.85 7.40 -2.94
N ILE A 106 -2.35 6.17 -3.01
CA ILE A 106 -2.44 5.19 -1.93
C ILE A 106 -1.05 4.82 -1.45
N PHE A 107 -0.90 4.72 -0.14
CA PHE A 107 0.28 4.22 0.55
C PHE A 107 -0.11 2.96 1.30
N ILE A 108 0.74 1.93 1.25
CA ILE A 108 0.49 0.64 1.90
C ILE A 108 1.72 0.20 2.70
N ASN A 109 1.51 -0.66 3.69
CA ASN A 109 2.60 -1.46 4.20
C ASN A 109 2.87 -2.66 3.28
N GLU A 110 3.93 -3.42 3.59
CA GLU A 110 4.40 -4.56 2.80
C GLU A 110 3.30 -5.62 2.57
N ASP A 111 2.39 -5.74 3.53
CA ASP A 111 1.32 -6.73 3.53
C ASP A 111 -0.05 -6.16 3.19
N LEU A 112 -0.17 -4.89 2.79
CA LEU A 112 -1.47 -4.25 2.50
C LEU A 112 -2.54 -4.41 3.61
N ASP A 113 -2.13 -4.73 4.84
CA ASP A 113 -3.02 -4.79 6.00
C ASP A 113 -3.33 -3.39 6.54
N LYS A 114 -2.47 -2.41 6.20
CA LYS A 114 -2.64 -1.00 6.44
C LYS A 114 -2.54 -0.24 5.13
N LEU A 115 -3.42 0.74 4.98
CA LEU A 115 -3.38 1.65 3.85
C LEU A 115 -3.74 3.06 4.27
N THR A 116 -3.30 4.01 3.47
CA THR A 116 -3.72 5.41 3.54
C THR A 116 -3.91 5.95 2.14
N ILE A 117 -5.08 6.52 1.88
CA ILE A 117 -5.43 7.17 0.63
C ILE A 117 -5.40 8.67 0.86
N LEU A 118 -4.70 9.41 0.00
CA LEU A 118 -4.72 10.86 -0.05
C LEU A 118 -5.35 11.31 -1.37
N TYR A 119 -6.32 12.22 -1.29
CA TYR A 119 -6.99 12.79 -2.46
C TYR A 119 -7.39 14.25 -2.20
N ASN A 120 -7.78 14.95 -3.27
CA ASN A 120 -8.06 16.40 -3.26
C ASN A 120 -6.88 17.28 -2.82
N GLY A 121 -5.65 16.83 -3.06
CA GLY A 121 -4.44 17.62 -2.86
C GLY A 121 -3.72 17.36 -1.54
N TRP A 122 -2.59 18.05 -1.34
CA TRP A 122 -1.74 17.95 -0.15
C TRP A 122 -1.92 19.13 0.81
N SER A 123 -2.81 20.08 0.51
CA SER A 123 -2.95 21.29 1.31
C SER A 123 -3.89 21.06 2.49
N GLU A 124 -3.66 21.77 3.59
CA GLU A 124 -4.55 21.81 4.76
C GLU A 124 -5.96 22.34 4.44
N LYS A 125 -6.20 22.89 3.25
CA LYS A 125 -7.52 23.45 2.89
C LYS A 125 -8.40 22.44 2.18
N ASP A 126 -7.83 21.46 1.50
CA ASP A 126 -8.55 20.56 0.58
C ASP A 126 -8.12 19.09 0.66
N GLY A 127 -6.94 18.80 1.23
CA GLY A 127 -6.41 17.46 1.36
C GLY A 127 -7.27 16.58 2.25
N LEU A 128 -7.89 15.57 1.64
CA LEU A 128 -8.66 14.54 2.31
C LEU A 128 -7.85 13.26 2.37
N MET A 129 -7.92 12.60 3.52
CA MET A 129 -7.23 11.36 3.79
C MET A 129 -8.19 10.31 4.28
N ILE A 130 -7.91 9.05 3.94
CA ILE A 130 -8.58 7.89 4.50
C ILE A 130 -7.51 6.92 4.95
N SER A 131 -7.48 6.58 6.23
CA SER A 131 -6.53 5.59 6.77
C SER A 131 -7.26 4.40 7.37
N SER A 132 -6.62 3.24 7.24
CA SER A 132 -7.25 1.96 7.52
C SER A 132 -6.24 0.89 7.93
N PRO A 133 -6.63 -0.07 8.79
CA PRO A 133 -7.80 -0.02 9.66
C PRO A 133 -7.60 1.02 10.76
N ALA A 134 -8.58 1.88 11.01
CA ALA A 134 -8.50 2.92 12.03
C ALA A 134 -9.80 3.01 12.82
N LYS A 135 -9.68 3.28 14.12
CA LYS A 135 -10.83 3.41 15.04
C LYS A 135 -11.25 4.87 15.29
N ASP A 136 -10.32 5.81 15.12
CA ASP A 136 -10.48 7.24 15.36
C ASP A 136 -9.44 8.02 14.53
N ARG A 137 -9.57 9.35 14.49
CA ARG A 137 -8.63 10.22 13.77
C ARG A 137 -7.18 10.08 14.25
N GLU A 138 -6.93 9.92 15.54
CA GLU A 138 -5.57 9.80 16.09
C GLU A 138 -4.87 8.55 15.56
N ASP A 139 -5.57 7.41 15.56
CA ASP A 139 -5.09 6.15 15.00
C ASP A 139 -4.88 6.26 13.48
N ALA A 140 -5.80 6.93 12.78
CA ALA A 140 -5.70 7.20 11.34
C ALA A 140 -4.44 8.02 10.99
N LEU A 141 -4.21 9.12 11.71
CA LEU A 141 -3.03 9.97 11.54
C LEU A 141 -1.73 9.22 11.84
N LYS A 142 -1.73 8.33 12.83
CA LYS A 142 -0.57 7.49 13.14
C LYS A 142 -0.26 6.54 11.98
N ILE A 143 -1.27 5.86 11.45
CA ILE A 143 -1.11 4.96 10.30
C ILE A 143 -0.58 5.74 9.08
N ALA A 144 -1.16 6.90 8.77
CA ALA A 144 -0.70 7.73 7.67
C ALA A 144 0.76 8.16 7.85
N ASN A 145 1.11 8.65 9.04
CA ASN A 145 2.47 9.07 9.36
C ASN A 145 3.48 7.93 9.23
N ASP A 146 3.12 6.71 9.66
CA ASP A 146 3.97 5.52 9.56
C ASP A 146 4.17 5.09 8.10
N LEU A 147 3.08 5.02 7.31
CA LEU A 147 3.14 4.60 5.91
C LEU A 147 3.85 5.62 5.01
N MET A 148 3.67 6.91 5.29
CA MET A 148 4.17 8.00 4.47
C MET A 148 5.53 8.52 4.94
N GLU A 149 6.14 7.94 5.99
CA GLU A 149 7.35 8.47 6.63
C GLU A 149 8.48 8.73 5.62
N LYS A 150 8.77 7.75 4.76
CA LYS A 150 9.83 7.87 3.75
C LYS A 150 9.53 8.96 2.72
N PHE A 151 8.28 9.02 2.27
CA PHE A 151 7.80 10.05 1.34
C PHE A 151 7.94 11.45 1.96
N MET A 152 7.43 11.64 3.18
CA MET A 152 7.48 12.94 3.86
C MET A 152 8.92 13.41 4.12
N LYS A 153 9.81 12.50 4.54
CA LYS A 153 11.25 12.81 4.70
C LYS A 153 11.89 13.24 3.38
N HIS A 154 11.60 12.54 2.29
CA HIS A 154 12.14 12.87 0.97
C HIS A 154 11.70 14.28 0.51
N HIS A 155 10.47 14.68 0.86
CA HIS A 155 9.87 15.95 0.46
C HIS A 155 9.97 17.07 1.52
N ASN A 156 10.66 16.85 2.65
CA ASN A 156 10.74 17.78 3.78
C ASN A 156 9.36 18.22 4.34
N ILE A 157 8.43 17.27 4.40
CA ILE A 157 7.09 17.46 4.97
C ILE A 157 7.12 17.07 6.45
N GLU A 158 6.56 17.91 7.33
CA GLU A 158 6.39 17.58 8.75
C GLU A 158 5.38 16.45 8.94
N LYS A 159 5.44 15.77 10.08
CA LYS A 159 4.41 14.79 10.43
C LYS A 159 3.03 15.44 10.47
N LEU A 160 2.05 14.71 9.97
CA LEU A 160 0.65 15.11 9.92
C LEU A 160 0.10 15.27 11.34
N LYS A 161 -0.71 16.31 11.54
CA LYS A 161 -1.41 16.65 12.77
C LYS A 161 -2.91 16.74 12.49
#